data_AF-A0A094IDW2-F1
#
_entry.id   AF-A0A094IDW2-F1
#
_cell.length_a   1.000
_cell.length_b   1.000
_cell.length_c   1.000
_cell.angle_alpha   90.00
_cell.angle_beta   90.00
_cell.angle_gamma   90.00
#
_symmetry.space_group_name_H-M   'P 1'
#
loop_
_entity.id
_entity.type
_entity.pdbx_description
1 polymer ?
#
loop_
_entity_poly.entity_id
_entity_poly.type
_entity_poly.pdbx_seq_one_letter_code
_entity_poly.pdbx_strand_id
1 'polypeptide(L)'
;MVSTKIPNPTQATNRAIIESPHGFGHETDAKEVVSKFASLIAGKTILVTGVALGGLGGETSIALAAALPARLILAARSASRAMPISSQIASCYPSVKITILEIDLSSLASVRKAAKELEGGIDVLINNAGMMATPYGKTEDGFELQFGINHLGPFVFTNTLLREGKIKEGGRVVNVSSDGHRLGDIRWNDPGFNSDAHH
;
A
#
# COMPACT_ATOMS: atom_id res chain seq x y z
N MET A 1 -29.50 -11.82 37.86
CA MET A 1 -30.49 -11.91 36.76
C MET A 1 -30.51 -10.56 36.05
N VAL A 2 -29.59 -10.36 35.10
CA VAL A 2 -29.64 -9.26 34.13
C VAL A 2 -29.25 -9.91 32.80
N SER A 3 -30.26 -10.09 31.95
CA SER A 3 -30.14 -10.65 30.62
C SER A 3 -29.68 -9.53 29.68
N THR A 4 -28.41 -9.54 29.28
CA THR A 4 -27.96 -8.80 28.11
C THR A 4 -27.92 -9.76 26.94
N LYS A 5 -28.98 -9.72 26.14
CA LYS A 5 -29.10 -10.45 24.87
C LYS A 5 -27.87 -10.15 24.00
N ILE A 6 -27.14 -11.19 23.65
CA ILE A 6 -26.19 -11.18 22.52
C ILE A 6 -27.02 -10.92 21.25
N PRO A 7 -26.67 -9.97 20.38
CA PRO A 7 -27.40 -9.76 19.14
C PRO A 7 -27.22 -10.95 18.20
N ASN A 8 -28.33 -11.37 17.57
CA ASN A 8 -28.35 -12.38 16.51
C ASN A 8 -27.43 -11.97 15.33
N PRO A 9 -26.68 -12.90 14.71
CA PRO A 9 -25.75 -12.60 13.61
C PRO A 9 -26.44 -12.35 12.25
N THR A 10 -27.74 -12.05 12.22
CA THR A 10 -28.53 -11.88 10.97
C THR A 10 -28.90 -10.44 10.64
N GLN A 11 -28.27 -9.45 11.27
CA GLN A 11 -28.25 -8.11 10.69
C GLN A 11 -27.10 -8.04 9.70
N ALA A 12 -27.43 -8.27 8.42
CA ALA A 12 -26.59 -7.91 7.31
C ALA A 12 -26.19 -6.45 7.48
N THR A 13 -24.97 -6.21 7.95
CA THR A 13 -24.34 -4.91 7.81
C THR A 13 -24.38 -4.64 6.32
N ASN A 14 -24.99 -3.51 5.96
CA ASN A 14 -25.17 -3.07 4.59
C ASN A 14 -23.77 -2.79 4.03
N ARG A 15 -23.04 -3.86 3.65
CA ARG A 15 -21.76 -3.77 2.96
C ARG A 15 -22.11 -3.09 1.66
N ALA A 16 -21.70 -1.84 1.49
CA ALA A 16 -21.65 -1.24 0.18
C ALA A 16 -20.66 -2.10 -0.62
N ILE A 17 -21.18 -3.10 -1.34
CA ILE A 17 -20.39 -3.86 -2.30
C ILE A 17 -19.99 -2.83 -3.34
N ILE A 18 -18.70 -2.49 -3.38
CA ILE A 18 -18.16 -1.71 -4.48
C ILE A 18 -18.16 -2.66 -5.66
N GLU A 19 -19.23 -2.63 -6.45
CA GLU A 19 -19.32 -3.40 -7.69
C GLU A 19 -18.40 -2.76 -8.71
N SER A 20 -17.47 -3.55 -9.25
CA SER A 20 -16.65 -3.11 -10.36
C SER A 20 -17.56 -2.98 -11.60
N PRO A 21 -17.54 -1.84 -12.33
CA PRO A 21 -18.28 -1.71 -13.58
C PRO A 21 -17.78 -2.68 -14.67
N HIS A 22 -16.68 -3.40 -14.41
CA HIS A 22 -16.08 -4.36 -15.31
C HIS A 22 -16.39 -5.83 -14.96
N GLY A 23 -17.27 -6.06 -13.96
CA GLY A 23 -17.72 -7.39 -13.55
C GLY A 23 -16.78 -8.12 -12.59
N PHE A 24 -15.76 -7.43 -12.06
CA PHE A 24 -14.83 -8.01 -11.09
C PHE A 24 -15.39 -8.00 -9.67
N GLY A 25 -15.10 -9.07 -8.93
CA GLY A 25 -15.54 -9.25 -7.56
C GLY A 25 -14.44 -9.82 -6.67
N HIS A 26 -14.81 -10.25 -5.47
CA HIS A 26 -13.88 -10.75 -4.45
C HIS A 26 -13.23 -12.10 -4.83
N GLU A 27 -13.80 -12.84 -5.77
CA GLU A 27 -13.25 -14.10 -6.28
C GLU A 27 -12.36 -13.92 -7.52
N THR A 28 -12.28 -12.70 -8.07
CA THR A 28 -11.48 -12.42 -9.26
C THR A 28 -9.98 -12.43 -8.94
N ASP A 29 -9.20 -13.21 -9.70
CA ASP A 29 -7.75 -13.25 -9.56
C ASP A 29 -7.09 -11.98 -10.15
N ALA A 30 -6.04 -11.50 -9.50
CA ALA A 30 -5.32 -10.31 -9.94
C ALA A 30 -4.79 -10.42 -11.38
N LYS A 31 -4.39 -11.62 -11.83
CA LYS A 31 -3.91 -11.87 -13.19
C LYS A 31 -5.01 -11.68 -14.23
N GLU A 32 -6.25 -12.02 -13.90
CA GLU A 32 -7.39 -11.79 -14.79
C GLU A 32 -7.60 -10.30 -15.03
N VAL A 33 -7.59 -9.51 -13.94
CA VAL A 33 -7.71 -8.04 -14.00
C VAL A 33 -6.56 -7.43 -14.80
N VAL A 34 -5.32 -7.85 -14.52
CA VAL A 34 -4.14 -7.36 -15.22
C VAL A 34 -4.18 -7.72 -16.70
N SER A 35 -4.58 -8.94 -17.06
CA SER A 35 -4.71 -9.37 -18.45
C SER A 35 -5.71 -8.50 -19.21
N LYS A 36 -6.88 -8.21 -18.61
CA LYS A 36 -7.91 -7.35 -19.21
C LYS A 36 -7.41 -5.92 -19.48
N PHE A 37 -6.54 -5.40 -18.62
CA PHE A 37 -6.03 -4.02 -18.70
C PHE A 37 -4.55 -3.92 -19.07
N ALA A 38 -3.97 -4.96 -19.67
CA ALA A 38 -2.53 -5.04 -19.90
C ALA A 38 -1.99 -3.86 -20.71
N SER A 39 -2.74 -3.39 -21.72
CA SER A 39 -2.35 -2.23 -22.54
C SER A 39 -2.26 -0.92 -21.75
N LEU A 40 -2.98 -0.80 -20.63
CA LEU A 40 -2.91 0.35 -19.74
C LEU A 40 -1.72 0.27 -18.77
N ILE A 41 -1.05 -0.88 -18.66
CA ILE A 41 0.08 -1.12 -17.76
C ILE A 41 1.40 -1.20 -18.54
N ALA A 42 1.37 -1.78 -19.73
CA ALA A 42 2.53 -1.97 -20.58
C ALA A 42 3.32 -0.65 -20.77
N GLY A 43 4.65 -0.74 -20.62
CA GLY A 43 5.53 0.42 -20.78
C GLY A 43 5.49 1.45 -19.64
N LYS A 44 4.65 1.29 -18.60
CA LYS A 44 4.61 2.21 -17.46
C LYS A 44 5.75 1.97 -16.46
N THR A 45 6.07 3.01 -15.70
CA THR A 45 6.85 2.90 -14.46
C THR A 45 5.90 2.91 -13.27
N ILE A 46 5.89 1.83 -12.49
CA ILE A 46 4.98 1.64 -11.36
C ILE A 46 5.79 1.43 -10.08
N LEU A 47 5.47 2.19 -9.03
CA LEU A 47 6.06 2.06 -7.70
C LEU A 47 5.02 1.45 -6.76
N VAL A 48 5.38 0.34 -6.10
CA VAL A 48 4.53 -0.32 -5.10
C VAL A 48 5.25 -0.29 -3.75
N THR A 49 4.59 0.22 -2.71
CA THR A 49 5.13 0.18 -1.34
C THR A 49 4.67 -1.07 -0.59
N GLY A 50 5.46 -1.50 0.40
CA GLY A 50 5.12 -2.66 1.24
C GLY A 50 5.33 -3.98 0.52
N VAL A 51 6.29 -4.03 -0.42
CA VAL A 51 6.63 -5.26 -1.12
C VAL A 51 7.34 -6.21 -0.17
N ALA A 52 6.77 -7.40 -0.01
CA ALA A 52 7.35 -8.50 0.74
C ALA A 52 6.77 -9.83 0.24
N LEU A 53 7.51 -10.91 0.42
CA LEU A 53 7.01 -12.26 0.19
C LEU A 53 5.76 -12.54 1.04
N GLY A 54 4.72 -13.11 0.43
CA GLY A 54 3.45 -13.42 1.10
C GLY A 54 2.59 -12.21 1.47
N GLY A 55 2.96 -11.00 1.04
CA GLY A 55 2.17 -9.77 1.24
C GLY A 55 1.50 -9.29 -0.03
N LEU A 56 0.39 -8.54 0.11
CA LEU A 56 -0.38 -8.00 -1.02
C LEU A 56 0.48 -7.16 -1.98
N GLY A 57 1.47 -6.41 -1.47
CA GLY A 57 2.37 -5.62 -2.32
C GLY A 57 3.27 -6.49 -3.20
N GLY A 58 3.69 -7.66 -2.69
CA GLY A 58 4.46 -8.64 -3.45
C GLY A 58 3.62 -9.24 -4.57
N GLU A 59 2.44 -9.77 -4.23
CA GLU A 59 1.52 -10.38 -5.20
C GLU A 59 1.05 -9.36 -6.26
N THR A 60 0.74 -8.13 -5.85
CA THR A 60 0.40 -7.04 -6.77
C THR A 60 1.54 -6.77 -7.76
N SER A 61 2.78 -6.75 -7.29
CA SER A 61 3.95 -6.54 -8.15
C SER A 61 4.16 -7.68 -9.15
N ILE A 62 3.96 -8.93 -8.71
CA ILE A 62 4.06 -10.12 -9.57
C ILE A 62 2.96 -10.11 -10.63
N ALA A 63 1.72 -9.81 -10.24
CA ALA A 63 0.60 -9.72 -11.17
C ALA A 63 0.84 -8.63 -12.22
N LEU A 64 1.23 -7.42 -11.80
CA LEU A 64 1.51 -6.30 -12.70
C LEU A 64 2.65 -6.61 -13.69
N ALA A 65 3.65 -7.38 -13.28
CA ALA A 65 4.77 -7.75 -14.16
C ALA A 65 4.31 -8.52 -15.42
N ALA A 66 3.22 -9.28 -15.34
CA ALA A 66 2.66 -10.01 -16.48
C ALA A 66 2.21 -9.10 -17.63
N ALA A 67 1.91 -7.83 -17.36
CA ALA A 67 1.55 -6.84 -18.38
C ALA A 67 2.76 -6.05 -18.94
N LEU A 68 3.99 -6.47 -18.60
CA LEU A 68 5.23 -5.91 -19.13
C LEU A 68 5.35 -4.38 -18.95
N PRO A 69 5.24 -3.85 -17.71
CA PRO A 69 5.61 -2.47 -17.42
C PRO A 69 7.09 -2.23 -17.79
N ALA A 70 7.43 -1.01 -18.19
CA ALA A 70 8.83 -0.67 -18.46
C ALA A 70 9.70 -0.79 -17.20
N ARG A 71 9.13 -0.45 -16.03
CA ARG A 71 9.82 -0.56 -14.75
C ARG A 71 8.87 -0.82 -13.59
N LEU A 72 9.25 -1.76 -12.72
CA LEU A 72 8.65 -1.95 -11.40
C LEU A 72 9.63 -1.50 -10.31
N ILE A 73 9.17 -0.60 -9.45
CA ILE A 73 9.92 -0.12 -8.29
C ILE A 73 9.31 -0.75 -7.04
N LEU A 74 10.05 -1.71 -6.47
CA LEU A 74 9.64 -2.50 -5.33
C LEU A 74 10.10 -1.81 -4.06
N ALA A 75 9.21 -1.02 -3.46
CA ALA A 75 9.51 -0.26 -2.27
C ALA A 75 9.20 -1.05 -1.00
N ALA A 76 10.20 -1.23 -0.13
CA ALA A 76 10.10 -2.06 1.08
C ALA A 76 10.95 -1.50 2.21
N ARG A 77 10.67 -1.93 3.46
CA ARG A 77 11.43 -1.49 4.65
C ARG A 77 12.92 -1.85 4.61
N SER A 78 13.27 -2.91 3.90
CA SER A 78 14.65 -3.30 3.63
C SER A 78 14.71 -4.02 2.29
N ALA A 79 15.84 -3.95 1.58
CA ALA A 79 15.99 -4.62 0.29
C ALA A 79 15.75 -6.13 0.40
N SER A 80 16.18 -6.75 1.50
CA SER A 80 16.02 -8.19 1.74
C SER A 80 14.56 -8.67 1.68
N ARG A 81 13.58 -7.80 2.00
CA ARG A 81 12.16 -8.15 1.91
C ARG A 81 11.64 -8.16 0.49
N ALA A 82 12.17 -7.29 -0.38
CA ALA A 82 11.78 -7.18 -1.78
C ALA A 82 12.57 -8.13 -2.70
N MET A 83 13.77 -8.58 -2.29
CA MET A 83 14.63 -9.46 -3.09
C MET A 83 13.93 -10.73 -3.59
N PRO A 84 13.16 -11.49 -2.79
CA PRO A 84 12.48 -12.70 -3.29
C PRO A 84 11.50 -12.39 -4.43
N ILE A 85 10.72 -11.30 -4.29
CA ILE A 85 9.78 -10.84 -5.30
C ILE A 85 10.51 -10.36 -6.56
N SER A 86 11.61 -9.63 -6.38
CA SER A 86 12.47 -9.18 -7.48
C SER A 86 13.01 -10.37 -8.28
N SER A 87 13.55 -11.38 -7.61
CA SER A 87 14.10 -12.58 -8.27
C SER A 87 13.03 -13.35 -9.03
N GLN A 88 11.84 -13.50 -8.44
CA GLN A 88 10.71 -14.17 -9.09
C GLN A 88 10.27 -13.42 -10.35
N ILE A 89 10.07 -12.11 -10.27
CA ILE A 89 9.68 -11.28 -11.42
C ILE A 89 10.76 -11.33 -12.50
N ALA A 90 12.04 -11.21 -12.15
CA ALA A 90 13.14 -11.25 -13.10
C ALA A 90 13.22 -12.61 -13.84
N SER A 91 12.89 -13.71 -13.15
CA SER A 91 12.86 -15.04 -13.75
C SER A 91 11.68 -15.23 -14.72
N CYS A 92 10.50 -14.70 -14.39
CA CYS A 92 9.30 -14.86 -15.23
C CYS A 92 9.19 -13.80 -16.34
N TYR A 93 9.72 -12.60 -16.10
CA TYR A 93 9.52 -11.41 -16.95
C TYR A 93 10.85 -10.63 -17.12
N PRO A 94 11.85 -11.21 -17.79
CA PRO A 94 13.22 -10.65 -17.86
C PRO A 94 13.32 -9.28 -18.56
N SER A 95 12.30 -8.88 -19.33
CA SER A 95 12.24 -7.57 -19.98
C SER A 95 11.78 -6.43 -19.05
N VAL A 96 11.18 -6.75 -17.90
CA VAL A 96 10.72 -5.75 -16.94
C VAL A 96 11.91 -5.27 -16.10
N LYS A 97 12.24 -3.97 -16.17
CA LYS A 97 13.27 -3.40 -15.31
C LYS A 97 12.79 -3.40 -13.86
N ILE A 98 13.56 -3.98 -12.94
CA ILE A 98 13.23 -3.96 -11.52
C ILE A 98 14.17 -3.01 -10.79
N THR A 99 13.65 -2.23 -9.86
CA THR A 99 14.43 -1.39 -8.94
C THR A 99 13.89 -1.62 -7.54
N ILE A 100 14.78 -1.83 -6.57
CA ILE A 100 14.39 -1.89 -5.16
C ILE A 100 14.60 -0.52 -4.55
N LEU A 101 13.62 -0.03 -3.81
CA LEU A 101 13.69 1.22 -3.06
C LEU A 101 13.50 0.92 -1.58
N GLU A 102 14.48 1.24 -0.74
CA GLU A 102 14.30 1.12 0.70
C GLU A 102 13.51 2.31 1.25
N ILE A 103 12.44 2.02 1.99
CA ILE A 103 11.59 3.02 2.63
C ILE A 103 11.00 2.46 3.91
N ASP A 104 11.27 3.13 5.02
CA ASP A 104 10.61 2.89 6.29
C ASP A 104 9.56 3.99 6.52
N LEU A 105 8.28 3.61 6.46
CA LEU A 105 7.18 4.55 6.67
C LEU A 105 7.01 4.97 8.13
N SER A 106 7.71 4.31 9.07
CA SER A 106 7.78 4.75 10.47
C SER A 106 8.85 5.82 10.72
N SER A 107 9.52 6.30 9.67
CA SER A 107 10.57 7.32 9.71
C SER A 107 10.35 8.38 8.64
N LEU A 108 9.94 9.59 9.01
CA LEU A 108 9.75 10.67 8.02
C LEU A 108 11.08 11.07 7.36
N ALA A 109 12.20 10.89 8.04
CA ALA A 109 13.53 11.03 7.46
C ALA A 109 13.78 10.00 6.34
N SER A 110 13.49 8.72 6.61
CA SER A 110 13.57 7.63 5.63
C SER A 110 12.66 7.88 4.43
N VAL A 111 11.41 8.30 4.67
CA VAL A 111 10.46 8.64 3.60
C VAL A 111 10.99 9.73 2.67
N ARG A 112 11.50 10.83 3.22
CA ARG A 112 12.05 11.93 2.41
C ARG A 112 13.30 11.51 1.65
N LYS A 113 14.16 10.71 2.29
CA LYS A 113 15.36 10.14 1.66
C LYS A 113 14.98 9.26 0.46
N ALA A 114 14.06 8.32 0.64
CA ALA A 114 13.59 7.44 -0.43
C ALA A 114 13.00 8.21 -1.62
N ALA A 115 12.23 9.27 -1.35
CA ALA A 115 11.68 10.11 -2.42
C ALA A 115 12.76 10.85 -3.21
N LYS A 116 13.85 11.25 -2.55
CA LYS A 116 15.00 11.90 -3.20
C LYS A 116 15.85 10.91 -4.01
N GLU A 117 16.05 9.72 -3.48
CA GLU A 117 16.81 8.62 -4.13
C GLU A 117 16.06 8.01 -5.32
N LEU A 118 14.74 8.23 -5.41
CA LEU A 118 13.96 7.79 -6.56
C LEU A 118 14.46 8.43 -7.87
N GLU A 119 15.04 7.60 -8.73
CA GLU A 119 15.48 8.02 -10.05
C GLU A 119 14.33 8.03 -11.07
N GLY A 120 14.28 9.12 -11.85
CA GLY A 120 13.27 9.34 -12.89
C GLY A 120 11.87 9.58 -12.34
N GLY A 121 10.90 9.65 -13.25
CA GLY A 121 9.48 9.78 -12.91
C GLY A 121 8.74 8.44 -12.89
N ILE A 122 7.60 8.41 -12.21
CA ILE A 122 6.67 7.29 -12.11
C ILE A 122 5.31 7.66 -12.72
N ASP A 123 4.66 6.67 -13.33
CA ASP A 123 3.31 6.79 -13.89
C ASP A 123 2.25 6.42 -12.84
N VAL A 124 2.58 5.47 -11.96
CA VAL A 124 1.67 4.98 -10.91
C VAL A 124 2.42 4.82 -9.60
N LEU A 125 1.84 5.35 -8.52
CA LEU A 125 2.21 5.07 -7.14
C LEU A 125 1.11 4.23 -6.49
N ILE A 126 1.45 3.08 -5.93
CA ILE A 126 0.57 2.24 -5.12
C ILE A 126 1.07 2.29 -3.67
N ASN A 127 0.38 3.09 -2.86
CA ASN A 127 0.52 3.12 -1.40
C ASN A 127 -0.18 1.87 -0.83
N ASN A 128 0.55 0.76 -0.77
CA ASN A 128 0.07 -0.53 -0.26
C ASN A 128 0.65 -0.86 1.12
N ALA A 129 1.80 -0.31 1.50
CA ALA A 129 2.36 -0.56 2.82
C ALA A 129 1.38 -0.15 3.93
N GLY A 130 1.18 -1.05 4.89
CA GLY A 130 0.35 -0.82 6.05
C GLY A 130 0.62 -1.83 7.15
N MET A 131 0.19 -1.49 8.35
CA MET A 131 0.33 -2.27 9.58
C MET A 131 -1.00 -2.22 10.35
N MET A 132 -1.43 -3.33 10.92
CA MET A 132 -2.64 -3.43 11.73
C MET A 132 -2.43 -4.42 12.86
N ALA A 133 -3.19 -4.27 13.95
CA ALA A 133 -3.26 -5.22 15.07
C ALA A 133 -1.90 -5.47 15.75
N THR A 134 -1.06 -4.44 15.79
CA THR A 134 0.19 -4.44 16.56
C THR A 134 -0.02 -3.84 17.94
N PRO A 135 0.80 -4.23 18.95
CA PRO A 135 0.84 -3.53 20.22
C PRO A 135 1.08 -2.03 20.03
N TYR A 136 0.63 -1.22 20.99
CA TYR A 136 0.90 0.22 21.00
C TYR A 136 2.41 0.46 20.92
N GLY A 137 2.78 1.43 20.09
CA GLY A 137 4.14 1.87 19.93
C GLY A 137 4.17 3.25 19.29
N LYS A 138 5.36 3.83 19.21
CA LYS A 138 5.58 5.09 18.52
C LYS A 138 6.58 4.93 17.39
N THR A 139 6.40 5.71 16.33
CA THR A 139 7.40 5.93 15.30
C THR A 139 8.62 6.65 15.88
N GLU A 140 9.73 6.69 15.14
CA GLU A 140 10.91 7.48 15.58
C GLU A 140 10.58 8.98 15.71
N ASP A 141 9.62 9.47 14.92
CA ASP A 141 9.14 10.84 14.96
C ASP A 141 8.12 11.11 16.10
N GLY A 142 7.82 10.09 16.93
CA GLY A 142 6.98 10.23 18.12
C GLY A 142 5.46 10.10 17.88
N PHE A 143 5.02 9.72 16.69
CA PHE A 143 3.61 9.47 16.37
C PHE A 143 3.21 8.05 16.77
N GLU A 144 1.91 7.80 17.04
CA GLU A 144 1.40 6.44 17.17
C GLU A 144 1.75 5.62 15.92
N LEU A 145 2.15 4.36 16.13
CA LEU A 145 2.76 3.53 15.09
C LEU A 145 1.85 3.29 13.87
N GLN A 146 0.58 2.94 14.07
CA GLN A 146 -0.35 2.69 12.96
C GLN A 146 -0.70 4.00 12.23
N PHE A 147 -0.92 5.09 12.95
CA PHE A 147 -1.16 6.42 12.38
C PHE A 147 0.06 6.91 11.57
N GLY A 148 1.25 6.74 12.12
CA GLY A 148 2.51 7.06 11.46
C GLY A 148 2.71 6.28 10.17
N ILE A 149 2.58 4.95 10.21
CA ILE A 149 2.85 4.06 9.07
C ILE A 149 1.74 4.10 8.02
N ASN A 150 0.47 4.08 8.42
CA ASN A 150 -0.65 3.95 7.48
C ASN A 150 -1.11 5.28 6.91
N HIS A 151 -0.82 6.40 7.58
CA HIS A 151 -1.30 7.72 7.17
C HIS A 151 -0.16 8.72 6.91
N LEU A 152 0.64 9.05 7.94
CA LEU A 152 1.64 10.12 7.82
C LEU A 152 2.75 9.77 6.82
N GLY A 153 3.29 8.54 6.87
CA GLY A 153 4.32 8.07 5.96
C GLY A 153 3.89 8.17 4.48
N PRO A 154 2.80 7.51 4.06
CA PRO A 154 2.28 7.59 2.70
C PRO A 154 1.93 9.01 2.26
N PHE A 155 1.36 9.82 3.16
CA PHE A 155 1.04 11.22 2.89
C PHE A 155 2.31 12.03 2.60
N VAL A 156 3.33 11.94 3.46
CA VAL A 156 4.60 12.64 3.27
C VAL A 156 5.33 12.14 2.03
N PHE A 157 5.30 10.82 1.76
CA PHE A 157 5.93 10.24 0.59
C PHE A 157 5.30 10.78 -0.70
N THR A 158 3.98 10.68 -0.82
CA THR A 158 3.23 11.14 -1.99
C THR A 158 3.45 12.63 -2.24
N ASN A 159 3.33 13.48 -1.21
CA ASN A 159 3.53 14.92 -1.34
C ASN A 159 4.98 15.28 -1.68
N THR A 160 5.96 14.55 -1.14
CA THR A 160 7.36 14.76 -1.51
C THR A 160 7.57 14.41 -2.97
N LEU A 161 7.08 13.26 -3.45
CA LEU A 161 7.18 12.88 -4.86
C LEU A 161 6.51 13.88 -5.81
N LEU A 162 5.35 14.42 -5.43
CA LEU A 162 4.67 15.47 -6.20
C LEU A 162 5.53 16.74 -6.30
N ARG A 163 6.05 17.22 -5.16
CA ARG A 163 6.89 18.43 -5.12
C ARG A 163 8.18 18.28 -5.90
N GLU A 164 8.80 17.10 -5.85
CA GLU A 164 10.03 16.79 -6.60
C GLU A 164 9.76 16.47 -8.09
N GLY A 165 8.51 16.61 -8.56
CA GLY A 165 8.13 16.34 -9.97
C GLY A 165 8.29 14.87 -10.38
N LYS A 166 8.26 13.94 -9.42
CA LYS A 166 8.49 12.50 -9.66
C LYS A 166 7.23 11.80 -10.16
N ILE A 167 6.05 12.30 -9.83
CA ILE A 167 4.81 11.78 -10.42
C ILE A 167 4.59 12.51 -11.76
N LYS A 168 4.63 11.76 -12.86
CA LYS A 168 4.47 12.32 -14.21
C LYS A 168 3.10 12.96 -14.38
N GLU A 169 2.98 13.88 -15.33
CA GLU A 169 1.69 14.41 -15.76
C GLU A 169 0.75 13.27 -16.17
N GLY A 170 -0.52 13.35 -15.74
CA GLY A 170 -1.47 12.26 -15.93
C GLY A 170 -1.21 11.00 -15.09
N GLY A 171 -0.25 11.04 -14.15
CA GLY A 171 0.04 9.96 -13.22
C GLY A 171 -1.14 9.63 -12.30
N ARG A 172 -1.02 8.50 -11.60
CA ARG A 172 -2.04 7.98 -10.68
C ARG A 172 -1.44 7.64 -9.32
N VAL A 173 -2.15 7.98 -8.26
CA VAL A 173 -1.85 7.53 -6.89
C VAL A 173 -3.00 6.66 -6.43
N VAL A 174 -2.69 5.44 -6.00
CA VAL A 174 -3.63 4.46 -5.47
C VAL A 174 -3.30 4.23 -4.00
N ASN A 175 -4.25 4.48 -3.11
CA ASN A 175 -4.12 4.13 -1.69
C ASN A 175 -4.90 2.84 -1.45
N VAL A 176 -4.20 1.78 -1.07
CA VAL A 176 -4.82 0.52 -0.66
C VAL A 176 -5.38 0.71 0.75
N SER A 177 -6.65 0.38 0.90
CA SER A 177 -7.35 0.41 2.19
C SER A 177 -8.10 -0.91 2.39
N SER A 178 -8.67 -1.09 3.57
CA SER A 178 -9.47 -2.25 3.96
C SER A 178 -10.73 -1.78 4.66
N ASP A 179 -11.79 -2.61 4.67
CA ASP A 179 -13.01 -2.34 5.43
C ASP A 179 -12.77 -2.10 6.93
N GLY A 180 -11.60 -2.49 7.45
CA GLY A 180 -11.17 -2.14 8.81
C GLY A 180 -11.19 -0.64 9.10
N HIS A 181 -11.02 0.24 8.10
CA HIS A 181 -11.09 1.70 8.30
C HIS A 181 -12.48 2.18 8.74
N ARG A 182 -13.53 1.35 8.58
CA ARG A 182 -14.90 1.65 8.97
C ARG A 182 -15.20 1.32 10.43
N LEU A 183 -14.29 0.61 11.12
CA LEU A 183 -14.51 0.08 12.48
C LEU A 183 -14.27 1.11 13.59
N GLY A 184 -13.80 2.32 13.25
CA GLY A 184 -13.60 3.39 14.21
C GLY A 184 -13.29 4.71 13.54
N ASP A 185 -13.65 5.80 14.20
CA ASP A 185 -13.31 7.16 13.77
C ASP A 185 -11.91 7.56 14.22
N ILE A 186 -11.34 8.56 13.54
CA ILE A 186 -10.10 9.19 13.99
C ILE A 186 -10.39 10.00 15.26
N ARG A 187 -9.61 9.74 16.32
CA ARG A 187 -9.62 10.56 17.54
C ARG A 187 -8.83 11.85 17.30
N TRP A 188 -9.44 12.81 16.61
CA TRP A 188 -8.76 14.07 16.23
C TRP A 188 -8.17 14.85 17.42
N ASN A 189 -8.76 14.71 18.60
CA ASN A 189 -8.29 15.36 19.83
C ASN A 189 -7.15 14.60 20.53
N ASP A 190 -6.90 13.34 20.16
CA ASP A 190 -5.81 12.53 20.69
C ASP A 190 -5.34 11.47 19.68
N PRO A 191 -4.75 11.88 18.54
CA PRO A 191 -4.29 10.94 17.52
C PRO A 191 -3.09 10.11 17.98
N GLY A 192 -2.45 10.48 19.10
CA GLY A 192 -1.33 9.75 19.69
C GLY A 192 -1.71 8.75 20.79
N PHE A 193 -3.00 8.68 21.14
CA PHE A 193 -3.52 7.96 22.32
C PHE A 193 -2.73 8.29 23.60
N ASN A 194 -2.44 9.57 23.83
CA ASN A 194 -1.70 10.04 25.01
C ASN A 194 -2.58 10.17 26.26
N SER A 195 -3.91 10.21 26.10
CA SER A 195 -4.86 10.55 27.18
C SER A 195 -5.64 9.37 27.75
N ASP A 196 -5.66 8.21 27.08
CA ASP A 196 -6.37 7.00 27.53
C ASP A 196 -5.40 5.83 27.77
N ALA A 197 -5.65 5.06 28.84
CA ALA A 197 -4.94 3.80 29.07
C ALA A 197 -5.25 2.81 27.94
N HIS A 198 -4.20 2.34 27.28
CA HIS A 198 -4.27 1.42 26.14
C HIS A 198 -5.18 0.21 26.46
N HIS A 199 -6.30 0.08 25.74
CA HIS A 199 -7.23 -1.05 25.82
C HIS A 199 -7.08 -1.97 24.62
#